data_AF-A0A537RS90-F1
#
_entry.id   AF-A0A537RS90-F1
#
_cell.length_a   1.000
_cell.length_b   1.000
_cell.length_c   1.000
_cell.angle_alpha   90.00
_cell.angle_beta   90.00
_cell.angle_gamma   90.00
#
_symmetry.space_group_name_H-M   'P 1'
#
loop_
_entity.id
_entity.type
_entity.pdbx_description
1 polymer ?
#
loop_
_entity_poly.entity_id
_entity_poly.type
_entity_poly.pdbx_seq_one_letter_code
_entity_poly.pdbx_strand_id
1 'polypeptide(L)'
;MLAPMGRRCLLSHLPFVTNEQKACQPGVNVKAGARCSGEKRAMRPYLLSTVLTVAVLLTTAWAVSAGEAPKRGGILNFGVVAEPPTTDCHATTTFAMVHPVAPQYSTLLVFTGPHDNLKIEGDLAESWEVAKDGLSYTFRLRRGVKFHDGSEFTSEDIKATYERIINPPAGVISARKAQHQDIKEIATPDPHTVVFKMARVNMSMDLHFASPFNCVYSAKKLKENPRYPETEVMGTGAFKFVEYV
;
A
#
# COMPACT_ATOMS: atom_id res chain seq x y z
N MET A 1 65.44 -9.58 13.96
CA MET A 1 65.84 -10.82 13.27
C MET A 1 64.61 -11.32 12.51
N LEU A 2 64.58 -11.04 11.21
CA LEU A 2 64.64 -12.03 10.11
C LEU A 2 63.26 -12.44 9.58
N ALA A 3 62.88 -11.81 8.46
CA ALA A 3 62.14 -12.47 7.39
C ALA A 3 63.01 -13.60 6.77
N PRO A 4 62.45 -14.56 6.00
CA PRO A 4 62.22 -14.31 4.57
C PRO A 4 61.08 -15.10 3.85
N MET A 5 60.65 -14.55 2.70
CA MET A 5 60.38 -15.14 1.35
C MET A 5 59.70 -16.54 1.22
N GLY A 6 58.75 -16.84 0.31
CA GLY A 6 58.18 -16.17 -0.87
C GLY A 6 57.60 -17.20 -1.88
N ARG A 7 56.93 -16.71 -2.94
CA ARG A 7 56.41 -17.36 -4.21
C ARG A 7 54.93 -17.83 -4.18
N ARG A 8 54.05 -17.62 -5.18
CA ARG A 8 54.07 -17.21 -6.62
C ARG A 8 52.63 -16.72 -7.00
N CYS A 9 52.46 -15.62 -7.77
CA CYS A 9 51.95 -15.51 -9.17
C CYS A 9 50.80 -16.48 -9.58
N LEU A 10 49.71 -16.15 -10.32
CA LEU A 10 49.38 -15.11 -11.32
C LEU A 10 47.86 -15.19 -11.73
N LEU A 11 47.40 -14.25 -12.58
CA LEU A 11 46.16 -14.17 -13.44
C LEU A 11 44.95 -13.41 -12.86
N SER A 12 44.69 -12.13 -13.24
CA SER A 12 44.02 -11.60 -14.48
C SER A 12 42.55 -12.03 -14.59
N HIS A 13 41.50 -11.24 -14.88
CA HIS A 13 41.30 -9.96 -15.60
C HIS A 13 39.77 -9.65 -15.45
N LEU A 14 39.30 -8.47 -15.00
CA LEU A 14 38.65 -7.40 -15.82
C LEU A 14 37.83 -6.46 -14.88
N PRO A 15 37.88 -5.11 -15.04
CA PRO A 15 36.80 -4.20 -14.63
C PRO A 15 36.09 -3.62 -15.87
N PHE A 16 34.75 -3.58 -15.91
CA PHE A 16 33.93 -2.43 -15.53
C PHE A 16 34.33 -1.13 -16.26
N VAL A 17 33.58 -0.75 -17.30
CA VAL A 17 33.72 0.55 -17.96
C VAL A 17 32.41 1.32 -17.83
N THR A 18 32.56 2.53 -17.30
CA THR A 18 31.57 3.55 -17.00
C THR A 18 31.23 4.41 -18.20
N ASN A 19 30.01 4.94 -18.17
CA ASN A 19 29.47 6.01 -18.99
C ASN A 19 30.05 7.36 -18.53
N GLU A 20 30.60 8.16 -19.45
CA GLU A 20 30.76 9.62 -19.24
C GLU A 20 30.53 10.40 -20.54
N GLN A 21 29.70 11.43 -20.41
CA GLN A 21 29.39 12.47 -21.38
C GLN A 21 30.56 13.48 -21.47
N LYS A 22 30.77 14.12 -22.64
CA LYS A 22 31.15 15.55 -22.75
C LYS A 22 31.12 16.13 -24.17
N ALA A 23 30.24 17.11 -24.33
CA ALA A 23 30.30 18.42 -25.01
C ALA A 23 31.30 18.78 -26.15
N CYS A 24 30.72 19.42 -27.18
CA CYS A 24 31.08 20.65 -27.95
C CYS A 24 32.41 20.86 -28.73
N GLN A 25 32.23 21.00 -30.07
CA GLN A 25 32.79 22.01 -31.03
C GLN A 25 34.30 22.02 -31.40
N PRO A 26 34.76 22.77 -32.45
CA PRO A 26 34.32 22.86 -33.86
C PRO A 26 35.52 22.87 -34.87
N GLY A 27 35.27 23.04 -36.19
CA GLY A 27 36.25 23.56 -37.17
C GLY A 27 36.81 22.54 -38.18
N VAL A 28 36.32 22.42 -39.42
CA VAL A 28 36.49 23.27 -40.63
C VAL A 28 37.62 22.79 -41.59
N ASN A 29 37.14 22.45 -42.80
CA ASN A 29 37.76 22.47 -44.15
C ASN A 29 38.88 21.51 -44.54
N VAL A 30 38.60 20.71 -45.59
CA VAL A 30 39.47 20.61 -46.77
C VAL A 30 38.61 20.67 -48.06
N LYS A 31 39.17 21.40 -49.03
CA LYS A 31 38.62 21.93 -50.28
C LYS A 31 38.32 20.89 -51.37
N ALA A 32 37.21 21.16 -52.06
CA ALA A 32 37.00 21.30 -53.51
C ALA A 32 37.80 20.44 -54.52
N GLY A 33 37.04 19.84 -55.44
CA GLY A 33 37.42 19.74 -56.85
C GLY A 33 36.81 18.57 -57.60
N ALA A 34 35.77 18.83 -58.42
CA ALA A 34 35.66 18.40 -59.83
C ALA A 34 34.20 18.35 -60.34
N ARG A 35 33.85 19.41 -61.09
CA ARG A 35 33.23 19.40 -62.44
C ARG A 35 32.07 18.42 -62.72
N CYS A 36 30.87 18.97 -62.94
CA CYS A 36 29.74 18.34 -63.61
C CYS A 36 29.91 18.35 -65.14
N SER A 37 29.54 17.26 -65.82
CA SER A 37 28.91 17.30 -67.17
C SER A 37 28.37 15.92 -67.59
N GLY A 38 27.13 15.92 -68.12
CA GLY A 38 26.49 14.84 -68.89
C GLY A 38 25.95 13.68 -68.04
N GLU A 39 24.78 13.09 -68.23
CA GLU A 39 23.86 13.10 -69.37
C GLU A 39 22.51 12.51 -68.90
N LYS A 40 21.42 12.88 -69.56
CA LYS A 40 20.04 12.54 -69.20
C LYS A 40 19.80 11.02 -69.28
N ARG A 41 19.14 10.42 -68.28
CA ARG A 41 18.33 9.21 -68.52
C ARG A 41 17.02 9.25 -67.75
N ALA A 42 15.96 9.08 -68.53
CA ALA A 42 14.57 9.20 -68.14
C ALA A 42 14.13 8.12 -67.12
N MET A 43 13.24 8.58 -66.25
CA MET A 43 12.25 7.90 -65.42
C MET A 43 12.03 6.39 -65.65
N ARG A 44 12.05 5.63 -64.55
CA ARG A 44 11.33 4.35 -64.40
C ARG A 44 10.45 4.42 -63.13
N PRO A 45 9.18 3.97 -63.16
CA PRO A 45 8.14 4.40 -62.22
C PRO A 45 8.16 3.56 -60.94
N TYR A 46 9.11 3.83 -60.04
CA TYR A 46 9.17 3.17 -58.73
C TYR A 46 8.58 4.01 -57.59
N LEU A 47 8.04 5.20 -57.88
CA LEU A 47 7.55 6.13 -56.86
C LEU A 47 6.10 5.85 -56.40
N LEU A 48 5.32 5.05 -57.13
CA LEU A 48 3.94 4.71 -56.74
C LEU A 48 3.82 3.46 -55.87
N SER A 49 4.84 2.60 -55.81
CA SER A 49 4.81 1.36 -55.01
C SER A 49 5.26 1.58 -53.55
N THR A 50 6.16 2.55 -53.32
CA THR A 50 6.66 2.88 -51.97
C THR A 50 5.71 3.75 -51.15
N VAL A 51 4.81 4.51 -51.78
CA VAL A 51 3.83 5.33 -51.06
C VAL A 51 2.68 4.47 -50.49
N LEU A 52 2.28 3.42 -51.19
CA LEU A 52 1.20 2.53 -50.73
C LEU A 52 1.64 1.62 -49.57
N THR A 53 2.92 1.24 -49.51
CA THR A 53 3.49 0.43 -48.42
C THR A 53 3.75 1.24 -47.14
N VAL A 54 4.11 2.52 -47.26
CA VAL A 54 4.26 3.41 -46.09
C VAL A 54 2.90 3.82 -45.51
N ALA A 55 1.87 4.00 -46.35
CA ALA A 55 0.52 4.32 -45.86
C ALA A 55 -0.13 3.17 -45.09
N VAL A 56 0.10 1.91 -45.49
CA VAL A 56 -0.41 0.72 -44.77
C VAL A 56 0.36 0.48 -43.46
N LEU A 57 1.64 0.88 -43.38
CA LEU A 57 2.44 0.79 -42.16
C LEU A 57 2.16 1.94 -41.15
N LEU A 58 1.57 3.07 -41.57
CA LEU A 58 1.16 4.13 -40.65
C LEU A 58 -0.23 3.93 -40.05
N THR A 59 -1.10 3.10 -40.66
CA THR A 59 -2.44 2.83 -40.11
C THR A 59 -2.46 1.76 -39.02
N THR A 60 -1.40 0.97 -38.85
CA THR A 60 -1.33 -0.09 -37.82
C THR A 60 -0.69 0.37 -36.50
N ALA A 61 -0.14 1.59 -36.44
CA ALA A 61 0.50 2.12 -35.24
C ALA A 61 -0.49 2.72 -34.20
N TRP A 62 -1.81 2.69 -34.50
CA TRP A 62 -2.88 3.16 -33.60
C TRP A 62 -3.74 2.01 -33.07
N ALA A 63 -3.15 0.83 -32.86
CA ALA A 63 -3.69 -0.07 -31.85
C ALA A 63 -3.27 0.49 -30.49
N VAL A 64 -4.03 1.48 -30.03
CA VAL A 64 -4.04 1.88 -28.62
C VAL A 64 -4.19 0.58 -27.84
N SER A 65 -3.21 0.28 -26.97
CA SER A 65 -3.33 -0.77 -25.98
C SER A 65 -4.53 -0.43 -25.10
N ALA A 66 -5.72 -0.86 -25.52
CA ALA A 66 -6.89 -0.90 -24.69
C ALA A 66 -6.56 -1.96 -23.63
N GLY A 67 -6.07 -1.49 -22.48
CA GLY A 67 -5.88 -2.33 -21.32
C GLY A 67 -7.14 -3.18 -21.13
N GLU A 68 -6.95 -4.49 -20.97
CA GLU A 68 -8.03 -5.45 -20.85
C GLU A 68 -9.06 -4.92 -19.85
N ALA A 69 -10.31 -4.78 -20.28
CA ALA A 69 -11.35 -4.21 -19.43
C ALA A 69 -11.41 -5.05 -18.13
N PRO A 70 -11.41 -4.42 -16.93
CA PRO A 70 -11.35 -5.16 -15.68
C PRO A 70 -12.54 -6.11 -15.60
N LYS A 71 -12.25 -7.41 -15.54
CA LYS A 71 -13.28 -8.44 -15.37
C LYS A 71 -13.93 -8.23 -14.00
N ARG A 72 -15.23 -7.91 -14.02
CA ARG A 72 -16.03 -7.75 -12.81
C ARG A 72 -16.68 -9.08 -12.45
N GLY A 73 -16.68 -9.39 -11.15
CA GLY A 73 -17.22 -10.63 -10.62
C GLY A 73 -16.25 -11.81 -10.75
N GLY A 74 -16.47 -12.81 -9.91
CA GLY A 74 -15.62 -14.00 -9.82
C GLY A 74 -15.47 -14.46 -8.37
N ILE A 75 -14.88 -15.65 -8.20
CA ILE A 75 -14.53 -16.21 -6.90
C ILE A 75 -13.02 -16.19 -6.80
N LEU A 76 -12.49 -15.49 -5.80
CA LEU A 76 -11.08 -15.56 -5.44
C LEU A 76 -10.90 -16.69 -4.43
N ASN A 77 -10.31 -17.80 -4.89
CA ASN A 77 -9.87 -18.87 -4.00
C ASN A 77 -8.55 -18.46 -3.35
N PHE A 78 -8.58 -18.19 -2.06
CA PHE A 78 -7.42 -17.75 -1.29
C PHE A 78 -7.01 -18.83 -0.28
N GLY A 79 -5.82 -19.42 -0.50
CA GLY A 79 -5.29 -20.46 0.38
C GLY A 79 -4.65 -19.88 1.63
N VAL A 80 -5.13 -20.30 2.81
CA VAL A 80 -4.53 -19.97 4.12
C VAL A 80 -3.90 -21.23 4.70
N VAL A 81 -2.67 -21.11 5.20
CA VAL A 81 -1.85 -22.27 5.60
C VAL A 81 -2.22 -22.89 6.96
N ALA A 82 -3.13 -22.28 7.72
CA ALA A 82 -3.56 -22.76 9.02
C ALA A 82 -4.96 -22.25 9.38
N GLU A 83 -5.61 -22.95 10.31
CA GLU A 83 -6.86 -22.53 10.93
C GLU A 83 -6.61 -21.41 11.97
N PRO A 84 -7.40 -20.33 11.97
CA PRO A 84 -7.29 -19.27 12.96
C PRO A 84 -7.78 -19.75 14.34
N PRO A 85 -7.06 -19.43 15.44
CA PRO A 85 -7.49 -19.83 16.79
C PRO A 85 -8.69 -19.02 17.31
N THR A 86 -8.95 -17.85 16.72
CA THR A 86 -10.05 -16.94 17.06
C THR A 86 -10.29 -15.99 15.90
N THR A 87 -11.51 -15.47 15.77
CA THR A 87 -11.87 -14.38 14.84
C THR A 87 -11.76 -12.99 15.46
N ASP A 88 -11.27 -12.86 16.71
CA ASP A 88 -10.97 -11.56 17.32
C ASP A 88 -9.59 -11.05 16.91
N CYS A 89 -9.55 -9.96 16.14
CA CYS A 89 -8.33 -9.29 15.69
C CYS A 89 -7.45 -8.80 16.84
N HIS A 90 -8.05 -8.42 17.98
CA HIS A 90 -7.29 -7.87 19.12
C HIS A 90 -6.61 -8.98 19.94
N ALA A 91 -7.15 -10.20 19.91
CA ALA A 91 -6.66 -11.35 20.65
C ALA A 91 -5.65 -12.21 19.87
N THR A 92 -5.90 -12.46 18.58
CA THR A 92 -5.05 -13.31 17.72
C THR A 92 -3.63 -12.77 17.55
N THR A 93 -2.61 -13.53 17.17
CA THR A 93 -1.30 -12.95 16.74
C THR A 93 -0.83 -13.51 15.40
N THR A 94 -1.71 -14.23 14.72
CA THR A 94 -1.37 -14.98 13.50
C THR A 94 -2.00 -14.36 12.26
N PHE A 95 -1.25 -14.39 11.16
CA PHE A 95 -1.74 -14.03 9.84
C PHE A 95 -2.78 -15.01 9.29
N ALA A 96 -2.84 -16.24 9.82
CA ALA A 96 -3.88 -17.21 9.50
C ALA A 96 -5.29 -16.68 9.79
N MET A 97 -5.40 -15.75 10.74
CA MET A 97 -6.64 -15.04 11.04
C MET A 97 -6.77 -13.76 10.21
N VAL A 98 -5.73 -12.93 10.16
CA VAL A 98 -5.84 -11.61 9.54
C VAL A 98 -6.13 -11.70 8.05
N HIS A 99 -5.49 -12.62 7.32
CA HIS A 99 -5.70 -12.70 5.87
C HIS A 99 -7.16 -12.95 5.48
N PRO A 100 -7.88 -13.93 6.08
CA PRO A 100 -9.29 -14.16 5.76
C PRO A 100 -10.26 -13.17 6.40
N VAL A 101 -9.87 -12.43 7.46
CA VAL A 101 -10.79 -11.55 8.24
C VAL A 101 -10.61 -10.06 7.91
N ALA A 102 -9.43 -9.64 7.45
CA ALA A 102 -9.17 -8.24 7.11
C ALA A 102 -10.15 -7.66 6.08
N PRO A 103 -10.59 -8.38 5.02
CA PRO A 103 -11.56 -7.83 4.06
C PRO A 103 -12.93 -7.46 4.66
N GLN A 104 -13.28 -7.99 5.83
CA GLN A 104 -14.56 -7.78 6.53
C GLN A 104 -14.51 -6.60 7.50
N TYR A 105 -13.33 -6.16 7.90
CA TYR A 105 -13.16 -5.05 8.83
C TYR A 105 -12.44 -3.88 8.18
N SER A 106 -12.70 -2.70 8.70
CA SER A 106 -11.88 -1.52 8.43
C SER A 106 -11.07 -1.18 9.68
N THR A 107 -9.99 -0.44 9.49
CA THR A 107 -9.11 0.09 10.54
C THR A 107 -9.19 1.62 10.55
N LEU A 108 -8.59 2.27 11.54
CA LEU A 108 -8.55 3.74 11.58
C LEU A 108 -7.68 4.28 10.44
N LEU A 109 -6.45 3.77 10.35
CA LEU A 109 -5.50 3.98 9.27
C LEU A 109 -5.14 2.63 8.64
N VAL A 110 -4.55 2.63 7.45
CA VAL A 110 -4.14 1.41 6.75
C VAL A 110 -2.76 1.58 6.13
N PHE A 111 -2.01 0.47 6.07
CA PHE A 111 -0.78 0.42 5.28
C PHE A 111 -1.10 0.20 3.80
N THR A 112 -0.58 1.08 2.94
CA THR A 112 -0.68 0.98 1.48
C THR A 112 0.70 0.94 0.84
N GLY A 113 0.74 0.59 -0.45
CA GLY A 113 1.99 0.54 -1.21
C GLY A 113 2.73 -0.81 -1.14
N PRO A 114 3.82 -0.93 -1.91
CA PRO A 114 4.62 -2.15 -1.96
C PRO A 114 5.43 -2.33 -0.67
N HIS A 115 5.88 -3.58 -0.43
CA HIS A 115 6.60 -3.96 0.79
C HIS A 115 7.87 -3.11 1.06
N ASP A 116 8.51 -2.60 0.02
CA ASP A 116 9.71 -1.76 0.10
C ASP A 116 9.41 -0.26 0.29
N ASN A 117 8.14 0.15 0.16
CA ASN A 117 7.71 1.53 0.31
C ASN A 117 6.29 1.61 0.91
N LEU A 118 6.17 1.11 2.14
CA LEU A 118 4.92 1.18 2.90
C LEU A 118 4.57 2.64 3.21
N LYS A 119 3.33 3.00 2.91
CA LYS A 119 2.73 4.29 3.22
C LYS A 119 1.58 4.08 4.20
N ILE A 120 1.25 5.11 4.94
CA ILE A 120 0.08 5.13 5.82
C ILE A 120 -0.97 6.03 5.18
N GLU A 121 -2.16 5.49 4.98
CA GLU A 121 -3.31 6.21 4.46
C GLU A 121 -4.51 6.08 5.41
N GLY A 122 -5.49 6.97 5.26
CA GLY A 122 -6.71 6.94 6.05
C GLY A 122 -7.71 5.92 5.51
N ASP A 123 -8.10 4.97 6.37
CA ASP A 123 -9.17 4.01 6.07
C ASP A 123 -10.51 4.54 6.58
N LEU A 124 -10.86 4.34 7.86
CA LEU A 124 -12.05 4.99 8.44
C LEU A 124 -11.83 6.48 8.76
N ALA A 125 -10.58 6.90 8.96
CA ALA A 125 -10.23 8.31 9.04
C ALA A 125 -10.07 8.89 7.63
N GLU A 126 -10.69 10.04 7.37
CA GLU A 126 -10.46 10.84 6.17
C GLU A 126 -9.14 11.61 6.27
N SER A 127 -8.84 12.15 7.45
CA SER A 127 -7.60 12.87 7.75
C SER A 127 -7.29 12.83 9.24
N TRP A 128 -6.04 13.14 9.59
CA TRP A 128 -5.63 13.30 10.97
C TRP A 128 -4.54 14.34 11.14
N GLU A 129 -4.50 14.93 12.32
CA GLU A 129 -3.53 15.94 12.71
C GLU A 129 -2.88 15.53 14.03
N VAL A 130 -1.56 15.64 14.08
CA VAL A 130 -0.78 15.46 15.31
C VAL A 130 -0.46 16.83 15.88
N ALA A 131 -0.79 17.05 17.14
CA ALA A 131 -0.47 18.30 17.83
C ALA A 131 1.06 18.53 17.86
N LYS A 132 1.48 19.80 17.93
CA LYS A 132 2.91 20.18 17.91
C LYS A 132 3.71 19.58 19.07
N ASP A 133 3.06 19.29 20.19
CA ASP A 133 3.65 18.64 21.35
C ASP A 133 3.75 17.11 21.21
N GLY A 134 3.16 16.52 20.16
CA GLY A 134 3.11 15.08 19.93
C GLY A 134 2.22 14.31 20.91
N LEU A 135 1.40 15.00 21.70
CA LEU A 135 0.59 14.39 22.77
C LEU A 135 -0.88 14.26 22.44
N SER A 136 -1.33 14.80 21.31
CA SER A 136 -2.72 14.68 20.86
C SER A 136 -2.79 14.34 19.37
N TYR A 137 -3.63 13.36 19.04
CA TYR A 137 -3.94 12.96 17.67
C TYR A 137 -5.42 13.19 17.43
N THR A 138 -5.77 14.05 16.48
CA THR A 138 -7.16 14.35 16.11
C THR A 138 -7.46 13.75 14.76
N PHE A 139 -8.43 12.84 14.70
CA PHE A 139 -8.87 12.20 13.45
C PHE A 139 -10.25 12.72 13.05
N ARG A 140 -10.41 13.00 11.75
CA ARG A 140 -11.71 13.26 11.11
C ARG A 140 -12.16 11.97 10.45
N LEU A 141 -13.34 11.49 10.82
CA LEU A 141 -13.88 10.20 10.38
C LEU A 141 -14.76 10.35 9.14
N ARG A 142 -14.74 9.34 8.28
CA ARG A 142 -15.60 9.27 7.11
C ARG A 142 -17.07 9.22 7.52
N ARG A 143 -17.91 9.94 6.75
CA ARG A 143 -19.37 10.01 6.97
C ARG A 143 -20.09 8.94 6.17
N GLY A 144 -21.23 8.48 6.68
CA GLY A 144 -22.11 7.55 5.98
C GLY A 144 -21.58 6.11 5.87
N VAL A 145 -20.51 5.80 6.60
CA VAL A 145 -20.01 4.42 6.74
C VAL A 145 -21.01 3.64 7.59
N LYS A 146 -21.30 2.41 7.17
CA LYS A 146 -22.20 1.50 7.86
C LYS A 146 -21.51 0.19 8.16
N PHE A 147 -21.85 -0.38 9.29
CA PHE A 147 -21.55 -1.76 9.61
C PHE A 147 -22.37 -2.71 8.73
N HIS A 148 -21.96 -3.97 8.69
CA HIS A 148 -22.64 -5.00 7.88
C HIS A 148 -24.10 -5.23 8.27
N ASP A 149 -24.48 -4.92 9.52
CA ASP A 149 -25.85 -4.96 10.05
C ASP A 149 -26.69 -3.71 9.71
N GLY A 150 -26.08 -2.71 9.07
CA GLY A 150 -26.72 -1.46 8.66
C GLY A 150 -26.66 -0.33 9.70
N SER A 151 -26.12 -0.58 10.89
CA SER A 151 -25.87 0.48 11.88
C SER A 151 -24.80 1.46 11.39
N GLU A 152 -24.91 2.73 11.81
CA GLU A 152 -23.96 3.77 11.39
C GLU A 152 -22.67 3.70 12.22
N PHE A 153 -21.54 3.88 11.55
CA PHE A 153 -20.24 4.01 12.19
C PHE A 153 -20.02 5.44 12.70
N THR A 154 -19.52 5.56 13.93
CA THR A 154 -19.27 6.83 14.61
C THR A 154 -17.96 6.81 15.42
N SER A 155 -17.58 7.97 15.95
CA SER A 155 -16.43 8.12 16.85
C SER A 155 -16.54 7.29 18.13
N GLU A 156 -17.76 6.94 18.56
CA GLU A 156 -17.97 6.05 19.72
C GLU A 156 -17.47 4.63 19.46
N ASP A 157 -17.57 4.13 18.23
CA ASP A 157 -17.07 2.81 17.84
C ASP A 157 -15.54 2.75 17.89
N ILE A 158 -14.88 3.82 17.44
CA ILE A 158 -13.43 3.97 17.59
C ILE A 158 -13.05 3.99 19.08
N LYS A 159 -13.73 4.81 19.88
CA LYS A 159 -13.48 4.89 21.31
C LYS A 159 -13.61 3.52 21.98
N ALA A 160 -14.74 2.83 21.79
CA ALA A 160 -14.98 1.52 22.38
C ALA A 160 -13.95 0.47 21.91
N THR A 161 -13.56 0.50 20.63
CA THR A 161 -12.55 -0.40 20.07
C THR A 161 -11.20 -0.21 20.76
N TYR A 162 -10.69 1.02 20.82
CA TYR A 162 -9.37 1.28 21.40
C TYR A 162 -9.39 1.18 22.93
N GLU A 163 -10.49 1.53 23.60
CA GLU A 163 -10.67 1.27 25.04
C GLU A 163 -10.61 -0.22 25.35
N ARG A 164 -11.23 -1.07 24.52
CA ARG A 164 -11.11 -2.54 24.64
C ARG A 164 -9.67 -3.02 24.45
N ILE A 165 -8.90 -2.41 23.53
CA ILE A 165 -7.49 -2.77 23.32
C ILE A 165 -6.65 -2.46 24.56
N ILE A 166 -6.79 -1.26 25.14
CA ILE A 166 -5.95 -0.79 26.26
C ILE A 166 -6.43 -1.34 27.61
N ASN A 167 -7.74 -1.46 27.80
CA ASN A 167 -8.40 -1.89 29.03
C ASN A 167 -9.40 -3.02 28.71
N PRO A 168 -8.90 -4.20 28.28
CA PRO A 168 -9.78 -5.32 27.94
C PRO A 168 -10.59 -5.76 29.16
N PRO A 169 -11.92 -6.00 29.01
CA PRO A 169 -12.75 -6.56 30.07
C PRO A 169 -12.26 -7.93 30.54
N ALA A 170 -12.73 -8.39 31.70
CA ALA A 170 -12.36 -9.69 32.24
C ALA A 170 -12.68 -10.81 31.24
N GLY A 171 -11.69 -11.68 30.99
CA GLY A 171 -11.81 -12.78 30.01
C GLY A 171 -11.59 -12.38 28.55
N VAL A 172 -11.36 -11.10 28.24
CA VAL A 172 -10.95 -10.62 26.91
C VAL A 172 -9.43 -10.52 26.85
N ILE A 173 -8.84 -11.06 25.79
CA ILE A 173 -7.39 -10.98 25.55
C ILE A 173 -7.12 -9.86 24.54
N SER A 174 -6.18 -8.97 24.86
CA SER A 174 -5.65 -7.97 23.92
C SER A 174 -4.14 -8.12 23.83
N ALA A 175 -3.64 -8.68 22.73
CA ALA A 175 -2.19 -8.78 22.50
C ALA A 175 -1.55 -7.44 22.11
N ARG A 176 -2.36 -6.36 21.95
CA ARG A 176 -1.95 -5.02 21.48
C ARG A 176 -1.90 -4.01 22.61
N LYS A 177 -2.30 -4.42 23.82
CA LYS A 177 -2.36 -3.55 24.99
C LYS A 177 -1.07 -2.75 25.18
N ALA A 178 0.08 -3.42 25.11
CA ALA A 178 1.39 -2.77 25.30
C ALA A 178 1.72 -1.73 24.23
N GLN A 179 1.24 -1.89 22.99
CA GLN A 179 1.48 -0.95 21.89
C GLN A 179 0.63 0.32 22.01
N HIS A 180 -0.52 0.23 22.71
CA HIS A 180 -1.49 1.31 22.85
C HIS A 180 -1.57 1.87 24.28
N GLN A 181 -0.72 1.38 25.19
CA GLN A 181 -0.72 1.76 26.62
C GLN A 181 -0.48 3.24 26.87
N ASP A 182 0.10 3.94 25.89
CA ASP A 182 0.40 5.36 25.99
C ASP A 182 -0.85 6.22 25.76
N ILE A 183 -1.95 5.65 25.26
CA ILE A 183 -3.24 6.35 25.14
C ILE A 183 -3.80 6.52 26.54
N LYS A 184 -3.91 7.79 26.97
CA LYS A 184 -4.44 8.17 28.28
C LYS A 184 -5.95 8.37 28.25
N GLU A 185 -6.45 9.00 27.19
CA GLU A 185 -7.86 9.38 27.07
C GLU A 185 -8.25 9.38 25.59
N ILE A 186 -9.48 8.96 25.30
CA ILE A 186 -10.08 9.05 23.98
C ILE A 186 -11.35 9.87 24.10
N ALA A 187 -11.33 11.06 23.50
CA ALA A 187 -12.45 11.97 23.47
C ALA A 187 -13.16 11.92 22.12
N THR A 188 -14.49 11.95 22.16
CA THR A 188 -15.39 11.91 21.01
C THR A 188 -16.25 13.16 21.02
N PRO A 189 -15.68 14.35 20.71
CA PRO A 189 -16.39 15.62 20.82
C PRO A 189 -17.62 15.71 19.89
N ASP A 190 -17.59 14.98 18.79
CA ASP A 190 -18.72 14.82 17.87
C ASP A 190 -18.66 13.44 17.20
N PRO A 191 -19.73 12.99 16.51
CA PRO A 191 -19.80 11.64 15.92
C PRO A 191 -18.74 11.34 14.85
N HIS A 192 -18.07 12.36 14.30
CA HIS A 192 -17.10 12.21 13.21
C HIS A 192 -15.71 12.73 13.57
N THR A 193 -15.45 12.97 14.86
CA THR A 193 -14.15 13.40 15.36
C THR A 193 -13.78 12.56 16.56
N VAL A 194 -12.56 12.03 16.54
CA VAL A 194 -11.98 11.33 17.68
C VAL A 194 -10.61 11.94 18.00
N VAL A 195 -10.37 12.19 19.28
CA VAL A 195 -9.14 12.79 19.78
C VAL A 195 -8.50 11.81 20.77
N PHE A 196 -7.33 11.30 20.41
CA PHE A 196 -6.50 10.49 21.30
C PHE A 196 -5.54 11.41 22.03
N LYS A 197 -5.60 11.42 23.37
CA LYS A 197 -4.63 12.10 24.21
C LYS A 197 -3.65 11.07 24.77
N MET A 198 -2.36 11.36 24.61
CA MET A 198 -1.27 10.48 24.99
C MET A 198 -0.70 10.87 26.36
N ALA A 199 -0.27 9.88 27.14
CA ALA A 199 0.47 10.09 28.39
C ALA A 199 1.93 10.49 28.14
N ARG A 200 2.50 10.06 27.00
CA ARG A 200 3.84 10.39 26.54
C ARG A 200 3.87 10.42 25.01
N VAL A 201 4.83 11.13 24.44
CA VAL A 201 5.05 11.13 22.99
C VAL A 201 5.43 9.72 22.54
N ASN A 202 4.72 9.19 21.55
CA ASN A 202 5.00 7.88 20.95
C ASN A 202 5.15 8.05 19.44
N MET A 203 6.40 7.98 18.96
CA MET A 203 6.72 8.18 17.54
C MET A 203 6.22 7.04 16.64
N SER A 204 5.90 5.88 17.22
CA SER A 204 5.38 4.72 16.49
C SER A 204 3.85 4.69 16.45
N MET A 205 3.17 5.71 17.00
CA MET A 205 1.72 5.66 17.19
C MET A 205 0.96 5.60 15.85
N ASP A 206 1.41 6.29 14.82
CA ASP A 206 0.81 6.22 13.48
C ASP A 206 0.89 4.80 12.90
N LEU A 207 2.00 4.09 13.13
CA LEU A 207 2.17 2.68 12.73
C LEU A 207 1.22 1.76 13.51
N HIS A 208 0.99 2.05 14.79
CA HIS A 208 0.05 1.30 15.59
C HIS A 208 -1.38 1.52 15.08
N PHE A 209 -1.80 2.76 14.81
CA PHE A 209 -3.12 3.02 14.23
C PHE A 209 -3.34 2.34 12.86
N ALA A 210 -2.28 2.17 12.07
CA ALA A 210 -2.32 1.53 10.76
C ALA A 210 -2.26 -0.01 10.79
N SER A 211 -2.09 -0.62 11.97
CA SER A 211 -1.97 -2.07 12.13
C SER A 211 -3.23 -2.80 11.64
N PRO A 212 -3.10 -3.86 10.81
CA PRO A 212 -4.25 -4.63 10.31
C PRO A 212 -4.98 -5.41 11.40
N PHE A 213 -4.40 -5.50 12.59
CA PHE A 213 -5.01 -6.17 13.74
C PHE A 213 -5.95 -5.25 14.54
N ASN A 214 -5.95 -3.94 14.26
CA ASN A 214 -6.80 -2.96 14.94
C ASN A 214 -8.16 -2.83 14.25
N CYS A 215 -8.82 -3.97 14.01
CA CYS A 215 -10.16 -4.01 13.46
C CYS A 215 -11.11 -3.18 14.32
N VAL A 216 -11.90 -2.32 13.67
CA VAL A 216 -12.90 -1.50 14.33
C VAL A 216 -14.17 -2.31 14.57
N TYR A 217 -14.62 -2.27 15.82
CA TYR A 217 -15.78 -3.01 16.33
C TYR A 217 -16.91 -2.04 16.68
N SER A 218 -18.14 -2.53 16.61
CA SER A 218 -19.31 -1.75 17.00
C SER A 218 -19.35 -1.59 18.52
N ALA A 219 -19.43 -0.34 18.98
CA ALA A 219 -19.58 -0.01 20.40
C ALA A 219 -20.83 -0.66 21.01
N LYS A 220 -21.93 -0.69 20.24
CA LYS A 220 -23.19 -1.31 20.67
C LYS A 220 -23.00 -2.81 20.96
N LYS A 221 -22.42 -3.56 20.02
CA LYS A 221 -22.19 -5.00 20.21
C LYS A 221 -21.14 -5.28 21.29
N LEU A 222 -20.08 -4.47 21.38
CA LEU A 222 -19.09 -4.60 22.46
C LEU A 222 -19.70 -4.41 23.84
N LYS A 223 -20.69 -3.51 23.97
CA LYS A 223 -21.42 -3.28 25.21
C LYS A 223 -22.33 -4.46 25.59
N GLU A 224 -22.95 -5.10 24.61
CA GLU A 224 -23.79 -6.30 24.81
C GLU A 224 -22.95 -7.53 25.15
N ASN A 225 -21.88 -7.77 24.40
CA ASN A 225 -20.95 -8.87 24.61
C ASN A 225 -19.52 -8.45 24.22
N PRO A 226 -18.61 -8.21 25.19
CA PRO A 226 -17.22 -7.84 24.92
C PRO A 226 -16.41 -8.88 24.12
N ARG A 227 -16.89 -10.12 24.07
CA ARG A 227 -16.28 -11.26 23.36
C ARG A 227 -16.96 -11.56 22.03
N TYR A 228 -17.92 -10.75 21.58
CA TYR A 228 -18.62 -11.01 20.31
C TYR A 228 -17.69 -11.19 19.10
N PRO A 229 -16.51 -10.53 18.99
CA PRO A 229 -15.64 -10.72 17.82
C PRO A 229 -15.10 -12.16 17.72
N GLU A 230 -15.16 -12.96 18.79
CA GLU A 230 -14.78 -14.37 18.77
C GLU A 230 -15.82 -15.27 18.10
N THR A 231 -17.06 -14.81 17.95
CA THR A 231 -18.19 -15.61 17.45
C THR A 231 -18.88 -15.01 16.23
N GLU A 232 -18.76 -13.70 16.03
CA GLU A 232 -19.43 -12.98 14.95
C GLU A 232 -18.44 -12.05 14.23
N VAL A 233 -18.28 -12.25 12.93
CA VAL A 233 -17.46 -11.38 12.07
C VAL A 233 -18.36 -10.28 11.50
N MET A 234 -18.33 -9.10 12.12
CA MET A 234 -19.20 -7.97 11.79
C MET A 234 -18.42 -6.67 11.85
N GLY A 235 -18.11 -6.12 10.68
CA GLY A 235 -17.31 -4.91 10.53
C GLY A 235 -17.90 -3.93 9.52
N THR A 236 -17.06 -3.04 9.00
CA THR A 236 -17.37 -2.04 7.98
C THR A 236 -16.66 -2.30 6.65
N GLY A 237 -15.96 -3.45 6.54
CA GLY A 237 -15.17 -3.80 5.37
C GLY A 237 -16.03 -4.14 4.14
N ALA A 238 -15.38 -4.27 2.99
CA ALA A 238 -16.04 -4.46 1.71
C ALA A 238 -16.74 -5.83 1.55
N PHE A 239 -16.34 -6.83 2.35
CA PHE A 239 -16.89 -8.18 2.31
C PHE A 239 -17.68 -8.50 3.56
N LYS A 240 -18.78 -9.24 3.43
CA LYS A 240 -19.53 -9.79 4.57
C LYS A 240 -19.13 -11.23 4.79
N PHE A 241 -18.98 -11.62 6.05
CA PHE A 241 -18.79 -13.01 6.41
C PHE A 241 -20.08 -13.81 6.15
N VAL A 242 -19.93 -15.02 5.61
CA VAL A 242 -21.05 -15.91 5.26
C VAL A 242 -21.02 -17.14 6.15
N GLU A 243 -19.94 -17.91 6.07
CA GLU A 243 -19.80 -19.15 6.83
C GLU A 243 -18.33 -19.46 7.12
N TYR A 244 -18.14 -20.27 8.15
CA TYR A 244 -16.88 -20.93 8.48
C TYR A 244 -17.20 -22.40 8.69
N VAL A 245 -16.57 -23.26 7.88
CA VAL A 245 -16.84 -24.71 7.76
C VAL A 245 -15.66 -25.50 8.26
#